data_AF-A0A1D9ME94-F1
#
_entry.id   AF-A0A1D9ME94-F1
#
_cell.length_a   1.000
_cell.length_b   1.000
_cell.length_c   1.000
_cell.angle_alpha   90.00
_cell.angle_beta   90.00
_cell.angle_gamma   90.00
#
_symmetry.space_group_name_H-M   'P 1'
#
loop_
_entity.id
_entity.type
_entity.pdbx_description
1 polymer ?
#
loop_
_entity_poly.entity_id
_entity_poly.type
_entity_poly.pdbx_seq_one_letter_code
_entity_poly.pdbx_strand_id
1 'polypeptide(L)'
;MMNAPAQSLTNHLFHQMKIGDHASLSRHVGPEDIELFAAVSGDANPAHLDANFAAHGPFGHVVIHGMWTAALISAVLGTRLPGPGTIYLDQQVRFQKPVSPGDTVTAEVEVIELIEGKNRVRLATTARNQLGEVVLSGEALVLAPLEQLTWVPGNLPEAVILPKGRWQGFVEEARALPPVRAAVVHPCSKSAILGAVEVRDEGLLDPILIGPAAKIWKRRCKIRPR
;
A
#
# COMPACT_ATOMS: atom_id res chain seq x y z
N MET A 1 8.00 -3.92 21.85
CA MET A 1 6.79 -3.09 21.66
C MET A 1 5.60 -3.99 21.90
N MET A 2 4.74 -3.67 22.86
CA MET A 2 3.56 -4.48 23.18
C MET A 2 2.49 -4.21 22.11
N ASN A 3 2.13 -5.21 21.31
CA ASN A 3 0.96 -5.13 20.43
C ASN A 3 -0.27 -4.90 21.31
N ALA A 4 -1.01 -3.81 21.06
CA ALA A 4 -2.33 -3.63 21.65
C ALA A 4 -3.19 -4.86 21.31
N PRO A 5 -4.01 -5.37 22.24
CA PRO A 5 -4.89 -6.50 21.96
C PRO A 5 -5.80 -6.16 20.79
N ALA A 6 -5.91 -7.08 19.82
CA ALA A 6 -6.78 -6.91 18.67
C ALA A 6 -8.21 -6.65 19.16
N GLN A 7 -8.74 -5.45 18.87
CA GLN A 7 -10.11 -5.12 19.22
C GLN A 7 -11.06 -5.95 18.39
N SER A 8 -12.04 -6.58 19.05
CA SER A 8 -13.12 -7.29 18.39
C SER A 8 -13.98 -6.32 17.59
N LEU A 9 -14.30 -6.69 16.35
CA LEU A 9 -15.25 -6.01 15.47
C LEU A 9 -16.60 -6.70 15.59
N THR A 10 -17.65 -5.95 15.90
CA THR A 10 -19.03 -6.47 15.94
C THR A 10 -19.84 -5.74 14.88
N ASN A 11 -20.66 -6.49 14.14
CA ASN A 11 -21.51 -5.93 13.11
C ASN A 11 -22.89 -5.48 13.64
N HIS A 12 -23.62 -4.75 12.79
CA HIS A 12 -24.99 -4.31 13.00
C HIS A 12 -25.88 -4.93 11.92
N LEU A 13 -26.89 -5.67 12.36
CA LEU A 13 -27.92 -6.23 11.49
C LEU A 13 -28.84 -5.13 10.98
N PHE A 14 -29.51 -5.41 9.86
CA PHE A 14 -30.43 -4.45 9.22
C PHE A 14 -31.43 -3.83 10.19
N HIS A 15 -32.10 -4.66 11.01
CA HIS A 15 -33.13 -4.23 11.95
C HIS A 15 -32.59 -3.54 13.22
N GLN A 16 -31.27 -3.52 13.42
CA GLN A 16 -30.62 -2.83 14.54
C GLN A 16 -30.22 -1.40 14.16
N MET A 17 -30.16 -1.09 12.87
CA MET A 17 -29.79 0.24 12.36
C MET A 17 -31.02 1.13 12.24
N LYS A 18 -30.79 2.44 12.36
CA LYS A 18 -31.77 3.50 12.11
C LYS A 18 -31.13 4.63 11.30
N ILE A 19 -31.97 5.41 10.62
CA ILE A 19 -31.53 6.63 9.94
C ILE A 19 -30.83 7.56 10.96
N GLY A 20 -29.68 8.11 10.56
CA GLY A 20 -28.82 8.95 11.40
C GLY A 20 -27.78 8.18 12.23
N ASP A 21 -27.82 6.84 12.24
CA ASP A 21 -26.69 6.07 12.77
C ASP A 21 -25.44 6.36 11.92
N HIS A 22 -24.32 6.62 12.59
CA HIS A 22 -23.07 6.94 11.93
C HIS A 22 -21.90 6.24 12.59
N ALA A 23 -20.82 6.07 11.81
CA ALA A 23 -19.55 5.62 12.32
C ALA A 23 -18.42 6.24 11.52
N SER A 24 -17.25 6.34 12.15
CA SER A 24 -16.08 6.93 11.53
C SER A 24 -14.78 6.22 11.92
N LEU A 25 -13.74 6.50 11.15
CA LEU A 25 -12.36 6.20 11.50
C LEU A 25 -11.45 7.32 11.00
N SER A 26 -10.35 7.53 11.70
CA SER A 26 -9.33 8.50 11.32
C SER A 26 -8.02 7.82 10.98
N ARG A 27 -7.32 8.31 9.95
CA ARG A 27 -5.98 7.84 9.57
C ARG A 27 -5.07 9.03 9.24
N HIS A 28 -3.87 9.00 9.81
CA HIS A 28 -2.80 9.92 9.42
C HIS A 28 -2.22 9.49 8.07
N VAL A 29 -1.97 10.45 7.19
CA VAL A 29 -1.46 10.22 5.85
C VAL A 29 0.06 10.31 5.87
N GLY A 30 0.74 9.18 5.72
CA GLY A 30 2.19 9.12 5.60
C GLY A 30 2.68 9.08 4.14
N PRO A 31 3.96 9.39 3.87
CA PRO A 31 4.58 9.10 2.58
C PRO A 31 4.47 7.62 2.18
N GLU A 32 4.57 6.71 3.15
CA GLU A 32 4.44 5.26 2.95
C GLU A 32 3.06 4.86 2.43
N ASP A 33 2.01 5.60 2.78
CA ASP A 33 0.66 5.33 2.29
C ASP A 33 0.55 5.58 0.78
N ILE A 34 1.27 6.57 0.27
CA ILE A 34 1.32 6.87 -1.17
C ILE A 34 2.02 5.73 -1.91
N GLU A 35 3.17 5.30 -1.41
CA GLU A 35 3.93 4.22 -2.00
C GLU A 35 3.15 2.90 -1.98
N LEU A 36 2.52 2.56 -0.85
CA LEU A 36 1.67 1.37 -0.72
C LEU A 36 0.46 1.44 -1.65
N PHE A 37 -0.19 2.60 -1.74
CA PHE A 37 -1.35 2.75 -2.62
C PHE A 37 -0.96 2.67 -4.09
N ALA A 38 0.15 3.30 -4.50
CA ALA A 38 0.69 3.16 -5.86
C ALA A 38 1.02 1.69 -6.17
N ALA A 39 1.62 0.97 -5.23
CA ALA A 39 1.96 -0.44 -5.41
C ALA A 39 0.74 -1.35 -5.56
N VAL A 40 -0.32 -1.15 -4.77
CA VAL A 40 -1.53 -2.00 -4.83
C VAL A 40 -2.47 -1.62 -5.98
N SER A 41 -2.56 -0.33 -6.32
CA SER A 41 -3.44 0.16 -7.39
C SER A 41 -2.81 0.09 -8.77
N GLY A 42 -1.47 0.12 -8.86
CA GLY A 42 -0.74 0.31 -10.10
C GLY A 42 -0.70 1.75 -10.61
N ASP A 43 -1.27 2.70 -9.86
CA ASP A 43 -1.27 4.12 -10.22
C ASP A 43 0.09 4.77 -9.92
N ALA A 44 0.95 4.78 -10.94
CA ALA A 44 2.28 5.37 -10.93
C ALA A 44 2.31 6.82 -11.46
N ASN A 45 1.20 7.57 -11.36
CA ASN A 45 1.15 8.96 -11.80
C ASN A 45 2.18 9.82 -11.04
N PRO A 46 3.05 10.58 -11.73
CA PRO A 46 4.10 11.37 -11.10
C PRO A 46 3.56 12.46 -10.16
N ALA A 47 2.30 12.88 -10.29
CA ALA A 47 1.66 13.79 -9.34
C ALA A 47 1.65 13.24 -7.90
N HIS A 48 1.75 11.92 -7.73
CA HIS A 48 1.80 11.24 -6.45
C HIS A 48 3.22 10.82 -6.05
N LEU A 49 4.15 10.65 -6.98
CA LEU A 49 5.43 9.97 -6.71
C LEU A 49 6.69 10.82 -6.94
N ASP A 50 6.59 11.93 -7.66
CA ASP A 50 7.73 12.77 -8.01
C ASP A 50 7.52 14.20 -7.48
N ALA A 51 8.28 14.56 -6.45
CA ALA A 51 8.22 15.89 -5.85
C ALA A 51 8.62 17.01 -6.83
N ASN A 52 9.57 16.76 -7.75
CA ASN A 52 9.98 17.76 -8.74
C ASN A 52 8.88 17.98 -9.77
N PHE A 53 8.23 16.90 -10.20
CA PHE A 53 7.07 17.00 -11.10
C PHE A 53 5.91 17.73 -10.41
N ALA A 54 5.56 17.31 -9.19
CA ALA A 54 4.42 17.83 -8.45
C ALA A 54 4.57 19.30 -8.05
N ALA A 55 5.80 19.78 -7.82
CA ALA A 55 6.10 21.18 -7.53
C ALA A 55 5.64 22.14 -8.64
N HIS A 56 5.58 21.67 -9.88
CA HIS A 56 5.12 22.45 -11.04
C HIS A 56 3.64 22.18 -11.38
N GLY A 57 2.99 21.31 -10.62
CA GLY A 57 1.60 20.94 -10.80
C GLY A 57 0.62 21.91 -10.11
N PRO A 58 -0.70 21.72 -10.31
CA PRO A 58 -1.73 22.60 -9.77
C PRO A 58 -1.78 22.66 -8.23
N PHE A 59 -1.21 21.64 -7.55
CA PHE A 59 -1.17 21.59 -6.09
C PHE A 59 0.15 22.11 -5.51
N GLY A 60 1.23 22.16 -6.30
CA GLY A 60 2.56 22.64 -5.87
C GLY A 60 3.35 21.65 -5.00
N HIS A 61 2.83 20.45 -4.74
CA HIS A 61 3.48 19.38 -3.99
C HIS A 61 2.77 18.04 -4.25
N VAL A 62 3.38 16.96 -3.76
CA VAL A 62 2.81 15.61 -3.84
C VAL A 62 1.55 15.51 -2.98
N VAL A 63 0.49 14.99 -3.58
CA VAL A 63 -0.79 14.68 -2.90
C VAL A 63 -1.03 13.17 -2.95
N ILE A 64 -1.75 12.62 -1.98
CA ILE A 64 -2.12 11.19 -2.02
C ILE A 64 -3.21 10.93 -3.06
N HIS A 65 -3.28 9.72 -3.59
CA HIS A 65 -4.34 9.29 -4.50
C HIS A 65 -5.70 9.49 -3.86
N GLY A 66 -6.64 10.16 -4.55
CA GLY A 66 -7.99 10.37 -4.01
C GLY A 66 -8.69 9.05 -3.63
N MET A 67 -8.37 7.96 -4.32
CA MET A 67 -8.94 6.64 -4.02
C MET A 67 -8.40 6.01 -2.73
N TRP A 68 -7.26 6.47 -2.22
CA TRP A 68 -6.84 6.11 -0.86
C TRP A 68 -7.84 6.65 0.17
N THR A 69 -8.35 7.87 -0.01
CA THR A 69 -9.39 8.44 0.87
C THR A 69 -10.68 7.63 0.84
N ALA A 70 -11.11 7.17 -0.34
CA ALA A 70 -12.31 6.33 -0.42
C ALA A 70 -12.08 4.91 0.13
N ALA A 71 -10.85 4.39 0.11
CA ALA A 71 -10.53 3.13 0.76
C ALA A 71 -10.79 3.19 2.29
N LEU A 72 -10.69 4.38 2.89
CA LEU A 72 -11.09 4.57 4.29
C LEU A 72 -12.60 4.39 4.49
N ILE A 73 -13.43 4.84 3.55
CA ILE A 73 -14.89 4.58 3.58
C ILE A 73 -15.17 3.09 3.54
N SER A 74 -14.48 2.35 2.65
CA SER A 74 -14.58 0.88 2.61
C SER A 74 -14.21 0.25 3.96
N ALA A 75 -13.18 0.77 4.64
CA ALA A 75 -12.78 0.28 5.95
C ALA A 75 -13.84 0.58 7.02
N VAL A 76 -14.48 1.76 7.02
CA VAL A 76 -15.60 2.05 7.94
C VAL A 76 -16.75 1.07 7.72
N LEU A 77 -17.16 0.86 6.46
CA LEU A 77 -18.26 -0.03 6.12
C LEU A 77 -18.00 -1.49 6.54
N GLY A 78 -16.79 -1.98 6.32
CA GLY A 78 -16.42 -3.36 6.63
C GLY A 78 -16.09 -3.62 8.11
N THR A 79 -15.78 -2.59 8.90
CA THR A 79 -15.26 -2.77 10.28
C THR A 79 -16.01 -2.03 11.37
N ARG A 80 -16.92 -1.11 11.02
CA ARG A 80 -17.68 -0.29 11.97
C ARG A 80 -19.18 -0.36 11.72
N LEU A 81 -19.65 0.15 10.58
CA LEU A 81 -21.08 0.27 10.29
C LEU A 81 -21.35 0.05 8.80
N PRO A 82 -22.08 -1.00 8.39
CA PRO A 82 -22.67 -2.03 9.24
C PRO A 82 -21.64 -2.97 9.89
N GLY A 83 -20.39 -3.01 9.42
CA GLY A 83 -19.32 -3.82 10.02
C GLY A 83 -19.16 -5.20 9.36
N PRO A 84 -18.54 -6.18 10.06
CA PRO A 84 -18.22 -7.49 9.48
C PRO A 84 -19.40 -8.19 8.79
N GLY A 85 -19.17 -8.75 7.61
CA GLY A 85 -20.21 -9.41 6.80
C GLY A 85 -21.00 -8.47 5.88
N THR A 86 -20.70 -7.17 5.88
CA THR A 86 -21.28 -6.21 4.92
C THR A 86 -20.82 -6.52 3.49
N ILE A 87 -21.74 -6.47 2.52
CA ILE A 87 -21.41 -6.54 1.09
C ILE A 87 -21.56 -5.16 0.48
N TYR A 88 -20.47 -4.64 -0.10
CA TYR A 88 -20.42 -3.31 -0.70
C TYR A 88 -20.91 -3.38 -2.15
N LEU A 89 -22.07 -2.77 -2.45
CA LEU A 89 -22.75 -2.91 -3.75
C LEU A 89 -22.45 -1.77 -4.71
N ASP A 90 -22.42 -0.54 -4.21
CA ASP A 90 -22.20 0.67 -5.00
C ASP A 90 -21.51 1.74 -4.17
N GLN A 91 -20.69 2.56 -4.81
CA GLN A 91 -20.08 3.74 -4.22
C GLN A 91 -19.96 4.85 -5.25
N GLN A 92 -20.48 6.03 -4.90
CA GLN A 92 -20.27 7.27 -5.64
C GLN A 92 -19.33 8.18 -4.85
N VAL A 93 -18.38 8.82 -5.51
CA VAL A 93 -17.45 9.75 -4.85
C VAL A 93 -17.28 11.04 -5.65
N ARG A 94 -17.10 12.13 -4.91
CA ARG A 94 -16.69 13.43 -5.41
C ARG A 94 -15.46 13.86 -4.61
N PHE A 95 -14.33 14.02 -5.29
CA PHE A 95 -13.10 14.55 -4.69
C PHE A 95 -13.18 16.08 -4.69
N GLN A 96 -13.25 16.68 -3.50
CA GLN A 96 -13.48 18.12 -3.34
C GLN A 96 -12.17 18.88 -3.10
N LYS A 97 -11.24 18.28 -2.37
CA LYS A 97 -9.94 18.87 -2.03
C LYS A 97 -8.84 17.82 -2.05
N PRO A 98 -7.59 18.19 -2.38
CA PRO A 98 -6.46 17.29 -2.27
C PRO A 98 -6.18 16.95 -0.79
N VAL A 99 -5.56 15.80 -0.57
CA VAL A 99 -5.04 15.37 0.73
C VAL A 99 -3.53 15.24 0.60
N SER A 100 -2.80 15.77 1.56
CA SER A 100 -1.33 15.83 1.53
C SER A 100 -0.72 14.92 2.60
N PRO A 101 0.52 14.42 2.40
CA PRO A 101 1.28 13.83 3.49
C PRO A 101 1.32 14.75 4.71
N GLY A 102 1.08 14.20 5.90
CA GLY A 102 0.94 14.94 7.14
C GLY A 102 -0.52 15.25 7.54
N ASP A 103 -1.47 15.17 6.61
CA ASP A 103 -2.88 15.34 6.94
C ASP A 103 -3.41 14.19 7.80
N THR A 104 -4.45 14.46 8.57
CA THR A 104 -5.25 13.41 9.22
C THR A 104 -6.64 13.43 8.63
N VAL A 105 -7.05 12.32 8.03
CA VAL A 105 -8.34 12.20 7.37
C VAL A 105 -9.28 11.36 8.22
N THR A 106 -10.44 11.92 8.55
CA THR A 106 -11.56 11.23 9.20
C THR A 106 -12.61 10.88 8.16
N ALA A 107 -12.76 9.58 7.90
CA ALA A 107 -13.80 9.02 7.04
C ALA A 107 -15.01 8.64 7.88
N GLU A 108 -16.20 9.02 7.44
CA GLU A 108 -17.47 8.84 8.13
C GLU A 108 -18.54 8.34 7.18
N VAL A 109 -19.42 7.48 7.70
CA VAL A 109 -20.64 7.03 7.03
C VAL A 109 -21.84 7.30 7.91
N GLU A 110 -22.97 7.69 7.32
CA GLU A 110 -24.23 7.93 8.01
C GLU A 110 -25.37 7.23 7.27
N VAL A 111 -26.21 6.48 7.97
CA VAL A 111 -27.39 5.82 7.39
C VAL A 111 -28.42 6.86 6.97
N ILE A 112 -28.68 6.97 5.68
CA ILE A 112 -29.67 7.90 5.12
C ILE A 112 -30.93 7.21 4.58
N GLU A 113 -30.86 5.91 4.30
CA GLU A 113 -32.00 5.13 3.82
C GLU A 113 -31.89 3.66 4.27
N LEU A 114 -33.00 3.09 4.76
CA LEU A 114 -33.17 1.67 5.00
C LEU A 114 -34.15 1.09 3.98
N ILE A 115 -33.64 0.22 3.10
CA ILE A 115 -34.40 -0.36 2.00
C ILE A 115 -34.84 -1.78 2.40
N GLU A 116 -36.06 -1.85 2.91
CA GLU A 116 -36.69 -3.10 3.35
C GLU A 116 -36.89 -4.09 2.18
N GLY A 117 -37.06 -5.37 2.53
CA GLY A 117 -37.27 -6.47 1.57
C GLY A 117 -36.00 -6.92 0.83
N LYS A 118 -34.94 -6.10 0.79
CA LYS A 118 -33.63 -6.45 0.21
C LYS A 118 -32.48 -6.37 1.20
N ASN A 119 -32.72 -6.01 2.48
CA ASN A 119 -31.70 -5.78 3.50
C ASN A 119 -30.58 -4.82 3.06
N ARG A 120 -30.95 -3.76 2.33
CA ARG A 120 -29.99 -2.80 1.78
C ARG A 120 -30.01 -1.49 2.54
N VAL A 121 -28.83 -0.92 2.76
CA VAL A 121 -28.67 0.35 3.47
C VAL A 121 -27.95 1.32 2.55
N ARG A 122 -28.51 2.51 2.40
CA ARG A 122 -27.82 3.63 1.75
C ARG A 122 -27.19 4.49 2.82
N LEU A 123 -25.92 4.81 2.63
CA LEU A 123 -25.16 5.65 3.55
C LEU A 123 -24.60 6.87 2.84
N ALA A 124 -24.75 8.06 3.42
CA ALA A 124 -23.93 9.20 3.05
C ALA A 124 -22.49 8.92 3.48
N THR A 125 -21.53 9.24 2.63
CA THR A 125 -20.09 9.00 2.88
C THR A 125 -19.34 10.31 2.79
N THR A 126 -18.62 10.68 3.86
CA THR A 126 -17.85 11.92 3.90
C THR A 126 -16.45 11.64 4.44
N ALA A 127 -15.44 12.32 3.91
CA ALA A 127 -14.13 12.38 4.54
C ALA A 127 -13.72 13.85 4.77
N ARG A 128 -13.16 14.13 5.95
CA ARG A 128 -12.69 15.46 6.35
C ARG A 128 -11.25 15.43 6.79
N ASN A 129 -10.50 16.50 6.52
CA ASN A 129 -9.16 16.68 7.08
C ASN A 129 -9.22 17.18 8.54
N GLN A 130 -8.06 17.38 9.16
CA GLN A 130 -7.90 17.90 10.52
C GLN A 130 -8.47 19.31 10.73
N LEU A 131 -8.70 20.07 9.66
CA LEU A 131 -9.31 21.40 9.70
C LEU A 131 -10.85 21.35 9.58
N GLY A 132 -11.43 20.15 9.48
CA GLY A 132 -12.87 19.94 9.29
C GLY A 132 -13.36 20.13 7.86
N GLU A 133 -12.44 20.37 6.91
CA GLU A 133 -12.77 20.60 5.51
C GLU A 133 -13.13 19.28 4.82
N VAL A 134 -14.20 19.28 4.03
CA VAL A 134 -14.58 18.10 3.24
C VAL A 134 -13.58 17.91 2.10
N VAL A 135 -12.92 16.74 2.10
CA VAL A 135 -11.99 16.33 1.03
C VAL A 135 -12.65 15.34 0.06
N LEU A 136 -13.61 14.55 0.55
CA LEU A 136 -14.41 13.62 -0.23
C LEU A 136 -15.85 13.60 0.27
N SER A 137 -16.81 13.54 -0.65
CA SER A 137 -18.22 13.29 -0.34
C SER A 137 -18.82 12.28 -1.31
N GLY A 138 -19.89 11.61 -0.93
CA GLY A 138 -20.50 10.58 -1.76
C GLY A 138 -21.63 9.82 -1.07
N GLU A 139 -22.01 8.71 -1.69
CA GLU A 139 -22.97 7.75 -1.12
C GLU A 139 -22.50 6.32 -1.38
N ALA A 140 -22.76 5.44 -0.41
CA ALA A 140 -22.59 4.00 -0.50
C ALA A 140 -23.95 3.31 -0.52
N LEU A 141 -24.05 2.22 -1.27
CA LEU A 141 -25.11 1.22 -1.09
C LEU A 141 -24.48 -0.10 -0.64
N VAL A 142 -24.99 -0.65 0.45
CA VAL A 142 -24.50 -1.92 0.99
C VAL A 142 -25.65 -2.90 1.24
N LEU A 143 -25.34 -4.19 1.22
CA LEU A 143 -26.16 -5.21 1.85
C LEU A 143 -25.73 -5.35 3.31
N ALA A 144 -26.67 -5.19 4.23
CA ALA A 144 -26.43 -5.40 5.65
C ALA A 144 -26.17 -6.90 5.92
N PRO A 145 -25.34 -7.23 6.93
CA PRO A 145 -25.15 -8.60 7.36
C PRO A 145 -26.47 -9.29 7.75
N LEU A 146 -26.58 -10.58 7.44
CA LEU A 146 -27.75 -11.40 7.76
C LEU A 146 -27.66 -12.06 9.14
N GLU A 147 -26.45 -12.22 9.67
CA GLU A 147 -26.17 -12.91 10.92
C GLU A 147 -25.25 -12.07 11.81
N GLN A 148 -25.46 -12.17 13.12
CA GLN A 148 -24.66 -11.46 14.10
C GLN A 148 -23.25 -12.05 14.11
N LEU A 149 -22.24 -11.22 13.88
CA LEU A 149 -20.85 -11.63 13.81
C LEU A 149 -20.01 -10.74 14.72
N THR A 150 -19.26 -11.38 15.62
CA THR A 150 -18.12 -10.77 16.31
C THR A 150 -16.86 -11.43 15.78
N TRP A 151 -15.98 -10.63 15.20
CA TRP A 151 -14.73 -11.06 14.59
C TRP A 151 -13.56 -10.42 15.32
N VAL A 152 -12.54 -11.21 15.68
CA VAL A 152 -11.27 -10.69 16.17
C VAL A 152 -10.28 -10.76 15.00
N PRO A 153 -9.89 -9.63 14.39
CA PRO A 153 -8.89 -9.64 13.34
C PRO A 153 -7.61 -10.28 13.86
N GLY A 154 -7.07 -11.23 13.09
CA GLY A 154 -5.68 -11.64 13.28
C GLY A 154 -4.72 -10.46 13.03
N ASN A 155 -3.43 -10.67 13.28
CA ASN A 155 -2.43 -9.68 12.89
C ASN A 155 -2.54 -9.44 11.38
N LEU A 156 -2.78 -8.18 10.99
CA LEU A 156 -2.64 -7.78 9.59
C LEU A 156 -1.19 -8.05 9.16
N PRO A 157 -0.96 -8.43 7.89
CA PRO A 157 0.40 -8.61 7.40
C PRO A 157 1.18 -7.31 7.53
N GLU A 158 2.41 -7.39 8.04
CA GLU A 158 3.34 -6.25 8.00
C GLU A 158 3.72 -5.99 6.54
N ALA A 159 3.38 -4.81 6.04
CA ALA A 159 3.79 -4.37 4.72
C ALA A 159 5.19 -3.74 4.83
N VAL A 160 6.17 -4.38 4.21
CA VAL A 160 7.53 -3.83 4.07
C VAL A 160 7.67 -3.29 2.65
N ILE A 161 7.82 -1.98 2.53
CA ILE A 161 8.19 -1.37 1.26
C ILE A 161 9.69 -1.59 1.09
N LEU A 162 10.07 -2.29 0.02
CA LEU A 162 11.45 -2.40 -0.41
C LEU A 162 11.67 -1.37 -1.52
N PRO A 163 12.36 -0.24 -1.25
CA PRO A 163 12.62 0.73 -2.28
C PRO A 163 13.35 0.05 -3.44
N LYS A 164 12.82 0.18 -4.66
CA LYS A 164 13.59 -0.16 -5.85
C LYS A 164 14.85 0.70 -5.81
N GLY A 165 16.00 0.05 -5.74
CA GLY A 165 17.27 0.77 -5.62
C GLY A 165 17.63 1.23 -4.21
N ARG A 166 17.17 0.54 -3.14
CA ARG A 166 17.75 0.73 -1.78
C ARG A 166 19.29 0.68 -1.77
N TRP A 167 19.87 -0.06 -2.71
CA TRP A 167 21.31 -0.19 -2.92
C TRP A 167 21.80 0.60 -4.13
N GLN A 168 20.93 1.26 -4.88
CA GLN A 168 21.29 1.92 -6.14
C GLN A 168 22.20 3.10 -5.88
N GLY A 169 21.96 3.90 -4.83
CA GLY A 169 22.91 4.94 -4.42
C GLY A 169 24.29 4.37 -4.06
N PHE A 170 24.34 3.29 -3.27
CA PHE A 170 25.58 2.60 -2.94
C PHE A 170 26.27 1.98 -4.17
N VAL A 171 25.49 1.46 -5.13
CA VAL A 171 25.99 0.89 -6.39
C VAL A 171 26.53 1.99 -7.30
N GLU A 172 25.85 3.14 -7.41
CA GLU A 172 26.31 4.31 -8.15
C GLU A 172 27.61 4.87 -7.56
N GLU A 173 27.70 5.00 -6.24
CA GLU A 173 28.92 5.39 -5.55
C GLU A 173 30.04 4.37 -5.79
N ALA A 174 29.75 3.07 -5.67
CA ALA A 174 30.73 2.02 -5.90
C ALA A 174 31.24 1.97 -7.35
N ARG A 175 30.40 2.30 -8.35
CA ARG A 175 30.83 2.43 -9.76
C ARG A 175 31.80 3.58 -9.99
N ALA A 176 31.77 4.62 -9.15
CA ALA A 176 32.71 5.74 -9.22
C ALA A 176 34.08 5.40 -8.60
N LEU A 177 34.19 4.27 -7.90
CA LEU A 177 35.42 3.80 -7.28
C LEU A 177 36.09 2.70 -8.13
N PRO A 178 37.41 2.49 -7.98
CA PRO A 178 38.08 1.36 -8.62
C PRO A 178 37.48 0.01 -8.17
N PRO A 179 37.35 -0.98 -9.08
CA PRO A 179 36.83 -2.29 -8.73
C PRO A 179 37.66 -2.94 -7.62
N VAL A 180 36.99 -3.50 -6.60
CA VAL A 180 37.69 -4.19 -5.52
C VAL A 180 38.04 -5.61 -5.96
N ARG A 181 39.32 -5.97 -5.84
CA ARG A 181 39.77 -7.34 -6.10
C ARG A 181 39.36 -8.25 -4.95
N ALA A 182 38.51 -9.23 -5.22
CA ALA A 182 37.90 -10.07 -4.19
C ALA A 182 37.92 -11.57 -4.54
N ALA A 183 38.22 -12.41 -3.56
CA ALA A 183 38.13 -13.86 -3.74
C ALA A 183 36.69 -14.36 -3.52
N VAL A 184 36.11 -15.00 -4.53
CA VAL A 184 34.84 -15.73 -4.41
C VAL A 184 35.18 -17.19 -4.18
N VAL A 185 35.04 -17.65 -2.93
CA VAL A 185 35.42 -19.00 -2.51
C VAL A 185 34.27 -19.98 -2.72
N HIS A 186 34.61 -21.11 -3.35
CA HIS A 186 33.71 -22.22 -3.70
C HIS A 186 32.46 -21.85 -4.54
N PRO A 187 32.55 -21.04 -5.63
CA PRO A 187 31.41 -20.69 -6.47
C PRO A 187 31.04 -21.85 -7.41
N CYS A 188 30.49 -22.94 -6.85
CA CYS A 188 30.20 -24.16 -7.60
C CYS A 188 28.75 -24.22 -8.15
N SER A 189 27.93 -23.19 -7.93
CA SER A 189 26.57 -23.07 -8.47
C SER A 189 26.54 -22.15 -9.68
N LYS A 190 25.51 -22.29 -10.54
CA LYS A 190 25.35 -21.40 -11.71
C LYS A 190 25.10 -19.96 -11.27
N SER A 191 24.27 -19.75 -10.26
CA SER A 191 23.96 -18.42 -9.70
C SER A 191 25.17 -17.75 -9.06
N ALA A 192 26.03 -18.49 -8.35
CA ALA A 192 27.23 -17.91 -7.74
C ALA A 192 28.25 -17.43 -8.78
N ILE A 193 28.44 -18.21 -9.85
CA ILE A 193 29.35 -17.82 -10.95
C ILE A 193 28.74 -16.66 -11.74
N LEU A 194 27.44 -16.71 -12.03
CA LEU A 194 26.76 -15.65 -12.77
C LEU A 194 26.79 -14.34 -11.98
N GLY A 195 26.47 -14.35 -10.69
CA GLY A 195 26.55 -13.16 -9.85
C GLY A 195 27.97 -12.57 -9.78
N ALA A 196 29.01 -13.40 -9.70
CA ALA A 196 30.39 -12.90 -9.74
C ALA A 196 30.73 -12.24 -11.09
N VAL A 197 30.24 -12.80 -12.20
CA VAL A 197 30.44 -12.23 -13.55
C VAL A 197 29.64 -10.94 -13.73
N GLU A 198 28.38 -10.91 -13.32
CA GLU A 198 27.52 -9.72 -13.41
C GLU A 198 28.13 -8.56 -12.62
N VAL A 199 28.57 -8.78 -11.38
CA VAL A 199 29.19 -7.72 -10.57
C VAL A 199 30.51 -7.23 -11.15
N ARG A 200 31.27 -8.09 -11.86
CA ARG A 200 32.46 -7.69 -12.62
C ARG A 200 32.10 -6.82 -13.82
N ASP A 201 31.12 -7.25 -14.60
CA ASP A 201 30.71 -6.56 -15.83
C ASP A 201 30.11 -5.17 -15.50
N GLU A 202 29.56 -5.01 -14.31
CA GLU A 202 29.12 -3.72 -13.77
C GLU A 202 30.25 -2.83 -13.21
N GLY A 203 31.50 -3.30 -13.25
CA GLY A 203 32.68 -2.55 -12.80
C GLY A 203 32.87 -2.50 -11.29
N LEU A 204 32.12 -3.30 -10.52
CA LEU A 204 32.09 -3.21 -9.06
C LEU A 204 33.14 -4.10 -8.37
N LEU A 205 33.43 -5.27 -8.94
CA LEU A 205 34.42 -6.22 -8.41
C LEU A 205 35.35 -6.77 -9.50
N ASP A 206 36.58 -7.08 -9.13
CA ASP A 206 37.47 -7.97 -9.89
C ASP A 206 37.54 -9.35 -9.18
N PRO A 207 36.65 -10.29 -9.53
CA PRO A 207 36.50 -11.54 -8.79
C PRO A 207 37.55 -12.59 -9.17
N ILE A 208 38.24 -13.13 -8.16
CA ILE A 208 39.07 -14.32 -8.27
C ILE A 208 38.25 -15.52 -7.80
N LEU A 209 37.88 -16.41 -8.71
CA LEU A 209 37.11 -17.62 -8.38
C LEU A 209 38.05 -18.69 -7.81
N ILE A 210 37.86 -19.06 -6.54
CA ILE A 210 38.69 -20.07 -5.85
C ILE A 210 37.83 -21.30 -5.56
N GLY A 211 38.14 -22.45 -6.16
CA GLY A 211 37.41 -23.70 -5.89
C GLY A 211 37.71 -24.81 -6.89
N PRO A 212 36.96 -25.92 -6.85
CA PRO A 212 37.18 -27.05 -7.75
C PRO A 212 37.04 -26.65 -9.23
N ALA A 213 38.15 -26.62 -9.96
CA ALA A 213 38.24 -26.11 -11.33
C ALA A 213 37.20 -26.76 -12.27
N ALA A 214 37.00 -28.08 -12.16
CA ALA A 214 36.02 -28.82 -12.97
C ALA A 214 34.57 -28.34 -12.77
N LYS A 215 34.19 -27.93 -11.55
CA LYS A 215 32.84 -27.44 -11.24
C LYS A 215 32.63 -26.01 -11.72
N ILE A 216 33.67 -25.17 -11.62
CA ILE A 216 33.65 -23.77 -12.06
C ILE A 216 33.61 -23.70 -13.59
N TRP A 217 34.53 -24.41 -14.27
CA TRP A 217 34.67 -24.37 -15.73
C TRP A 217 33.42 -24.89 -16.47
N LYS A 218 32.90 -26.04 -16.03
CA LYS A 218 31.70 -26.68 -16.62
C LYS A 218 30.46 -25.76 -16.61
N ARG A 219 30.38 -24.86 -15.64
CA ARG A 219 29.24 -23.94 -15.47
C ARG A 219 29.49 -22.58 -16.12
N ARG A 220 30.75 -22.12 -16.22
CA ARG A 220 31.14 -20.90 -16.94
C ARG A 220 30.88 -21.00 -18.45
N CYS A 221 31.16 -22.14 -19.09
CA CYS A 221 30.92 -22.32 -20.54
C CYS A 221 29.43 -22.27 -20.95
N LYS A 222 28.49 -22.36 -20.01
CA LYS A 222 27.04 -22.26 -20.25
C LYS A 222 26.49 -20.84 -20.06
N ILE A 223 27.34 -19.87 -19.75
CA ILE A 223 26.99 -18.46 -19.56
C ILE A 223 27.49 -17.74 -20.82
N ARG A 224 26.59 -17.52 -21.79
CA ARG A 224 26.88 -16.64 -22.94
C ARG A 224 26.81 -15.19 -22.46
N PRO A 225 27.72 -14.30 -22.89
CA PRO A 225 27.50 -12.86 -22.76
C PRO A 225 26.28 -12.47 -23.61
N ARG A 226 25.46 -11.55 -23.10
CA ARG A 226 24.50 -10.80 -23.94
C ARG A 226 25.25 -9.71 -24.69
#